data_AF-T1QR49-F1
#
_entry.id   AF-T1QR49-F1
#
_cell.length_a   1.000
_cell.length_b   1.000
_cell.length_c   1.000
_cell.angle_alpha   90.00
_cell.angle_beta   90.00
_cell.angle_gamma   90.00
#
_symmetry.space_group_name_H-M   'P 1'
#
loop_
_entity.id
_entity.type
_entity.pdbx_description
1 polymer ?
#
loop_
_entity_poly.entity_id
_entity_poly.type
_entity_poly.pdbx_seq_one_letter_code
_entity_poly.pdbx_strand_id
1 'polypeptide(L)'
;PQFRELKLLHEICRALPYKTTMFPNILGHRNQIESQLELDTFTPLLKLECSKYLRQFLCIAYLPTCSQLGAVPPCRELCEKARQSFMKVMSKFGATWPENLSCVKFP
;
A
#
# COMPACT_ATOMS: atom_id res chain seq x y z
N PRO A 1 16.95 -17.18 -7.80
CA PRO A 1 15.79 -16.59 -8.51
C PRO A 1 15.82 -15.06 -8.43
N GLN A 2 16.13 -14.40 -9.53
CA GLN A 2 16.16 -12.93 -9.58
C GLN A 2 14.72 -12.44 -9.73
N PHE A 3 14.23 -11.68 -8.74
CA PHE A 3 12.89 -11.10 -8.78
C PHE A 3 12.78 -10.16 -9.98
N ARG A 4 11.66 -10.25 -10.73
CA ARG A 4 11.46 -9.40 -11.91
C ARG A 4 10.82 -8.07 -11.52
N GLU A 5 11.52 -6.99 -11.82
CA GLU A 5 10.98 -5.64 -11.71
C GLU A 5 9.93 -5.38 -12.80
N LEU A 6 8.82 -4.77 -12.39
CA LEU A 6 7.72 -4.37 -13.25
C LEU A 6 7.50 -2.87 -13.11
N LYS A 7 7.13 -2.20 -14.20
CA LYS A 7 6.80 -0.77 -14.16
C LYS A 7 5.57 -0.54 -13.26
N LEU A 8 5.64 0.49 -12.41
CA LEU A 8 4.53 0.91 -11.59
C LEU A 8 3.46 1.63 -12.43
N LEU A 9 2.26 1.04 -12.51
CA LEU A 9 1.19 1.52 -13.37
C LEU A 9 0.17 2.39 -12.64
N HIS A 10 -0.05 2.20 -11.33
CA HIS A 10 -1.09 2.93 -10.58
C HIS A 10 -0.75 4.42 -10.42
N GLU A 11 -1.65 5.30 -10.87
CA GLU A 11 -1.39 6.73 -11.01
C GLU A 11 -1.05 7.42 -9.68
N ILE A 12 -1.84 7.18 -8.62
CA ILE A 12 -1.59 7.78 -7.30
C ILE A 12 -0.22 7.40 -6.73
N CYS A 13 0.23 6.17 -6.98
CA CYS A 13 1.50 5.67 -6.47
C CYS A 13 2.70 6.12 -7.28
N ARG A 14 2.53 6.58 -8.53
CA ARG A 14 3.62 7.14 -9.35
C ARG A 14 4.21 8.43 -8.78
N ALA A 15 3.52 9.10 -7.85
CA ALA A 15 4.03 10.25 -7.11
C ALA A 15 5.12 9.89 -6.08
N LEU A 16 5.31 8.59 -5.79
CA LEU A 16 6.37 8.12 -4.90
C LEU A 16 7.75 8.10 -5.60
N PRO A 17 8.85 8.08 -4.81
CA PRO A 17 10.21 8.14 -5.36
C PRO A 17 10.60 6.90 -6.17
N TYR A 18 9.95 5.75 -5.96
CA TYR A 18 10.21 4.53 -6.73
C TYR A 18 9.30 4.41 -7.95
N LYS A 19 9.78 3.72 -8.99
CA LYS A 19 9.08 3.57 -10.29
C LYS A 19 8.83 2.13 -10.70
N THR A 20 9.33 1.16 -9.91
CA THR A 20 9.18 -0.27 -10.17
C THR A 20 8.55 -0.98 -8.97
N THR A 21 7.82 -2.05 -9.26
CA THR A 21 7.17 -2.93 -8.29
C THR A 21 7.53 -4.38 -8.59
N MET A 22 7.24 -5.29 -7.68
CA MET A 22 7.36 -6.73 -7.94
C MET A 22 6.18 -7.53 -7.39
N PHE A 23 6.07 -8.78 -7.83
CA PHE A 23 5.05 -9.73 -7.38
C PHE A 23 5.64 -11.12 -7.09
N PRO A 24 5.07 -11.88 -6.13
CA PRO A 24 3.90 -11.53 -5.32
C PRO A 24 4.18 -10.36 -4.37
N ASN A 25 3.14 -9.56 -4.06
CA ASN A 25 3.29 -8.50 -3.06
C ASN A 25 3.13 -9.07 -1.64
N ILE A 26 3.33 -8.23 -0.63
CA ILE A 26 3.27 -8.65 0.78
C ILE A 26 1.86 -9.04 1.24
N LEU A 27 0.82 -8.74 0.45
CA LEU A 27 -0.58 -9.10 0.71
C LEU A 27 -1.00 -10.38 -0.03
N GLY A 28 -0.11 -11.01 -0.79
CA GLY A 28 -0.37 -12.27 -1.49
C GLY A 28 -0.95 -12.14 -2.90
N HIS A 29 -1.11 -10.91 -3.41
CA HIS A 29 -1.50 -10.68 -4.80
C HIS A 29 -0.43 -11.19 -5.77
N ARG A 30 -0.85 -11.71 -6.92
CA ARG A 30 0.04 -12.36 -7.90
C ARG A 30 0.46 -11.45 -9.03
N ASN A 31 -0.27 -10.38 -9.26
CA ASN A 31 -0.03 -9.44 -10.34
C ASN A 31 -0.58 -8.05 -10.01
N GLN A 32 -0.20 -7.07 -10.82
CA GLN A 32 -0.54 -5.68 -10.59
C GLN A 32 -2.03 -5.39 -10.73
N ILE A 33 -2.76 -6.16 -11.54
CA ILE A 33 -4.19 -5.98 -11.76
C ILE A 33 -4.96 -6.31 -10.48
N GLU A 34 -4.63 -7.44 -9.85
CA GLU A 34 -5.23 -7.84 -8.56
C GLU A 34 -4.97 -6.78 -7.48
N SER A 35 -3.71 -6.33 -7.31
CA SER A 35 -3.38 -5.27 -6.36
C SER A 35 -4.10 -3.95 -6.63
N GLN A 36 -4.22 -3.56 -7.89
CA GLN A 36 -4.86 -2.31 -8.28
C GLN A 36 -6.35 -2.32 -7.95
N LEU A 37 -7.03 -3.44 -8.22
CA LEU A 37 -8.46 -3.59 -7.95
C LEU A 37 -8.79 -3.36 -6.46
N GLU A 38 -7.98 -3.90 -5.54
CA GLU A 38 -8.19 -3.69 -4.11
C GLU A 38 -7.74 -2.27 -3.67
N LEU A 39 -6.61 -1.78 -4.17
CA LEU A 39 -6.11 -0.44 -3.86
C LEU A 39 -7.08 0.66 -4.31
N ASP A 40 -7.78 0.46 -5.44
CA ASP A 40 -8.73 1.42 -6.00
C ASP A 40 -9.93 1.68 -5.08
N THR A 41 -10.23 0.76 -4.15
CA THR A 41 -11.25 0.99 -3.11
C THR A 41 -10.87 2.13 -2.16
N PHE A 42 -9.57 2.42 -2.01
CA PHE A 42 -9.06 3.54 -1.22
C PHE A 42 -8.88 4.83 -2.05
N THR A 43 -8.94 4.76 -3.39
CA THR A 43 -8.68 5.90 -4.29
C THR A 43 -9.50 7.16 -3.93
N PRO A 44 -10.79 7.09 -3.57
CA PRO A 44 -11.54 8.27 -3.13
C PRO A 44 -10.89 8.97 -1.92
N LEU A 45 -10.46 8.20 -0.92
CA LEU A 45 -9.81 8.73 0.28
C LEU A 45 -8.40 9.26 -0.03
N LEU A 46 -7.67 8.61 -0.93
CA LEU A 46 -6.35 9.04 -1.37
C LEU A 46 -6.38 10.35 -2.16
N LYS A 47 -7.43 10.59 -2.95
CA LYS A 47 -7.64 11.83 -3.72
C LYS A 47 -7.97 13.04 -2.86
N LEU A 48 -8.51 12.84 -1.64
CA LEU A 48 -8.74 13.92 -0.68
C LEU A 48 -7.44 14.45 -0.04
N GLU A 49 -6.30 13.77 -0.28
CA GLU A 49 -4.96 14.13 0.20
C GLU A 49 -4.85 14.38 1.70
N CYS A 50 -5.78 13.87 2.50
CA CYS A 50 -5.83 14.11 3.95
C CYS A 50 -4.62 13.53 4.70
N SER A 51 -3.88 12.59 4.10
CA SER A 51 -2.68 12.01 4.71
C SER A 51 -1.70 11.46 3.69
N LYS A 52 -0.49 12.03 3.68
CA LYS A 52 0.66 11.48 2.96
C LYS A 52 1.06 10.09 3.45
N TYR A 53 0.84 9.80 4.74
CA TYR A 53 1.19 8.50 5.33
C TYR A 53 0.29 7.39 4.83
N LEU A 54 -1.02 7.66 4.69
CA LEU A 54 -1.96 6.68 4.16
C LEU A 54 -1.62 6.30 2.72
N ARG A 55 -1.38 7.30 1.86
CA ARG A 55 -0.95 7.07 0.47
C ARG A 55 0.34 6.26 0.41
N GLN A 56 1.36 6.68 1.15
CA GLN A 56 2.65 6.01 1.13
C GLN A 56 2.55 4.56 1.64
N PHE A 57 1.84 4.33 2.75
CA PHE A 57 1.63 3.00 3.29
C PHE A 57 0.92 2.07 2.31
N LEU A 58 -0.25 2.48 1.78
CA LEU A 58 -1.02 1.64 0.87
C LEU A 58 -0.24 1.34 -0.41
N CYS A 59 0.41 2.33 -1.01
CA CYS A 59 1.23 2.07 -2.20
C CYS A 59 2.37 1.09 -1.93
N ILE A 60 3.06 1.20 -0.79
CA ILE A 60 4.13 0.24 -0.45
C ILE A 60 3.56 -1.15 -0.16
N ALA A 61 2.39 -1.25 0.48
CA ALA A 61 1.77 -2.54 0.77
C ALA A 61 1.24 -3.26 -0.50
N TYR A 62 0.54 -2.54 -1.37
CA TYR A 62 -0.06 -3.11 -2.57
C TYR A 62 0.91 -3.20 -3.76
N LEU A 63 1.86 -2.27 -3.86
CA LEU A 63 2.79 -2.11 -4.98
C LEU A 63 4.23 -1.90 -4.45
N PRO A 64 4.79 -2.87 -3.71
CA PRO A 64 6.08 -2.75 -3.05
C PRO A 64 7.21 -2.65 -4.06
N THR A 65 8.22 -1.85 -3.73
CA THR A 65 9.52 -1.94 -4.41
C THR A 65 10.19 -3.28 -4.08
N CYS A 66 11.21 -3.64 -4.85
CA CYS A 66 11.95 -4.89 -4.69
C CYS A 66 13.32 -4.67 -4.06
N SER A 67 13.80 -5.69 -3.39
CA SER A 67 15.19 -5.87 -2.98
C SER A 67 15.71 -7.22 -3.49
N GLN A 68 16.97 -7.53 -3.23
CA GLN A 68 17.52 -8.86 -3.49
C GLN A 68 16.79 -9.98 -2.71
N LEU A 69 16.09 -9.63 -1.63
CA LEU A 69 15.33 -10.55 -0.78
C LEU A 69 13.84 -10.64 -1.17
N GLY A 70 13.39 -9.84 -2.13
CA GLY A 70 11.99 -9.78 -2.58
C GLY A 70 11.30 -8.47 -2.24
N ALA A 71 9.97 -8.52 -2.09
CA ALA A 71 9.14 -7.36 -1.84
C ALA A 71 9.47 -6.71 -0.49
N VAL A 72 9.73 -5.41 -0.50
CA VAL A 72 10.06 -4.67 0.73
C VAL A 72 8.77 -4.28 1.46
N PRO A 73 8.54 -4.75 2.70
CA PRO A 73 7.35 -4.37 3.47
C PRO A 73 7.44 -2.91 3.96
N PRO A 74 6.30 -2.25 4.22
CA PRO A 74 6.29 -0.98 4.92
C PRO A 74 6.73 -1.18 6.37
N CYS A 75 7.26 -0.13 7.00
CA CYS A 75 7.55 -0.14 8.43
C CYS A 75 6.26 -0.04 9.25
N ARG A 76 6.25 -0.64 10.45
CA ARG A 76 5.13 -0.60 11.41
C ARG A 76 4.72 0.83 11.77
N GLU A 77 5.68 1.72 11.98
CA GLU A 77 5.41 3.13 12.30
C GLU A 77 4.63 3.84 11.17
N LEU A 78 4.99 3.56 9.92
CA LEU A 78 4.27 4.09 8.76
C LEU A 78 2.83 3.55 8.71
N CYS A 79 2.65 2.26 8.99
CA CYS A 79 1.32 1.66 9.11
C CYS A 79 0.48 2.34 10.19
N GLU A 80 1.01 2.54 11.39
CA GLU A 80 0.23 3.15 12.47
C GLU A 80 -0.19 4.59 12.15
N LYS A 81 0.69 5.38 11.51
CA LYS A 81 0.34 6.72 11.02
C LYS A 81 -0.75 6.68 9.94
N ALA A 82 -0.68 5.71 9.04
CA ALA A 82 -1.71 5.48 8.02
C ALA A 82 -3.05 5.08 8.65
N ARG A 83 -3.04 4.11 9.58
CA ARG A 83 -4.23 3.66 10.32
C ARG A 83 -4.87 4.81 11.08
N GLN A 84 -4.10 5.60 11.83
CA GLN A 84 -4.63 6.77 12.54
C GLN A 84 -5.29 7.77 11.57
N SER A 85 -4.67 8.01 10.41
CA SER A 85 -5.22 8.91 9.38
C SER A 85 -6.54 8.39 8.81
N PHE A 86 -6.59 7.09 8.51
CA PHE A 86 -7.80 6.41 8.03
C PHE A 86 -8.92 6.49 9.08
N MET A 87 -8.63 6.11 10.32
CA MET A 87 -9.63 6.06 11.40
C MET A 87 -10.22 7.43 11.72
N LYS A 88 -9.46 8.53 11.60
CA LYS A 88 -9.98 9.90 11.79
C LYS A 88 -11.14 10.25 10.85
N VAL A 89 -11.15 9.70 9.64
CA VAL A 89 -12.17 9.97 8.62
C VAL A 89 -13.23 8.87 8.62
N MET A 90 -12.78 7.61 8.54
CA MET A 90 -13.62 6.47 8.20
C MET A 90 -14.43 5.92 9.38
N SER A 91 -14.01 6.16 10.62
CA SER A 91 -14.77 5.76 11.81
C SER A 91 -16.17 6.39 11.85
N LYS A 92 -16.32 7.61 11.32
CA LYS A 92 -17.62 8.31 11.21
C LYS A 92 -18.60 7.62 10.27
N PHE A 93 -18.08 6.79 9.36
CA PHE A 93 -18.83 6.00 8.40
C PHE A 93 -18.93 4.52 8.80
N GLY A 94 -18.54 4.16 10.03
CA GLY A 94 -18.59 2.78 10.54
C GLY A 94 -17.52 1.84 9.98
N ALA A 95 -16.58 2.36 9.19
CA ALA A 95 -15.52 1.55 8.61
C ALA A 95 -14.37 1.31 9.60
N THR A 96 -13.83 0.08 9.54
CA THR A 96 -12.71 -0.37 10.37
C THR A 96 -11.42 -0.50 9.56
N TRP A 97 -10.29 -0.57 10.27
CA TRP A 97 -9.02 -0.85 9.62
C TRP A 97 -8.95 -2.32 9.16
N PRO A 98 -8.64 -2.60 7.89
CA PRO A 98 -8.63 -3.97 7.38
C PRO A 98 -7.62 -4.88 8.09
N GLU A 99 -8.00 -6.13 8.35
CA GLU A 99 -7.16 -7.09 9.07
C GLU A 99 -5.90 -7.48 8.28
N ASN A 100 -5.99 -7.58 6.95
CA ASN A 100 -4.86 -7.81 6.07
C ASN A 100 -3.81 -6.69 6.15
N LEU A 101 -4.22 -5.48 6.55
CA LEU A 101 -3.35 -4.32 6.77
C LEU A 101 -2.96 -4.10 8.24
N SER A 102 -3.23 -5.06 9.13
CA SER A 102 -2.90 -4.92 10.56
C SER A 102 -1.42 -4.62 10.79
N CYS A 103 -1.12 -3.57 11.56
CA CYS A 103 0.24 -3.05 11.70
C CYS A 103 1.21 -4.00 12.41
N VAL A 104 0.68 -4.96 13.19
CA VAL A 104 1.50 -6.01 13.84
C VAL A 104 2.16 -6.96 12.84
N LYS A 105 1.64 -7.03 11.61
CA LYS A 105 2.20 -7.85 10.51
C LYS A 105 3.44 -7.23 9.87
N PHE A 106 3.72 -5.96 10.16
CA PHE A 106 4.86 -5.23 9.60
C PHE A 106 5.97 -5.07 10.63
N PRO A 107 7.25 -5.07 10.18
CA PRO A 107 8.41 -4.89 11.05
C PRO A 107 8.46 -3.48 11.64
#